data_AF-A0A0N8T3Q3-F1
#
_entry.id   AF-A0A0N8T3Q3-F1
#
_cell.length_a   1.000
_cell.length_b   1.000
_cell.length_c   1.000
_cell.angle_alpha   90.00
_cell.angle_beta   90.00
_cell.angle_gamma   90.00
#
_symmetry.space_group_name_H-M   'P 1'
#
loop_
_entity.id
_entity.type
_entity.pdbx_description
1 polymer ?
#
loop_
_entity_poly.entity_id
_entity_poly.type
_entity_poly.pdbx_seq_one_letter_code
_entity_poly.pdbx_strand_id
1 'polypeptide(L)'
;MAVTKPMLNLKLNTQLTPPPVKKDTSAELSRLNPGEVRANTQTRFALNHRAPTYAVAQRARGENHGGWTVFNTSRATGTDLFIHMDRREPKSKGDFAGDKFHLSVAPEHVASAFDAIGKLLQADDSPVDKWKVTDMNSVQTHSSAEQARVTQGAQFTLYAKPDRADNTYSPQYMGKMRGMISSIEHALRAAGVAQSRHRPASDVAPGHWAYASYRNEHRSERAGSASQVNELQTEPFFQLVSSPDMVASPAMPNAGSRSLLPPPWTR
;
A
#
# COMPACT_ATOMS: atom_id res chain seq x y z
N MET A 1 46.37 13.70 54.48
CA MET A 1 46.04 12.71 53.44
C MET A 1 45.29 13.43 52.32
N ALA A 2 45.88 13.53 51.13
CA ALA A 2 45.25 14.17 49.97
C ALA A 2 44.67 13.09 49.06
N VAL A 3 43.37 13.13 48.83
CA VAL A 3 42.66 12.21 47.92
C VAL A 3 42.63 12.83 46.54
N THR A 4 43.46 12.31 45.64
CA THR A 4 43.41 12.62 44.20
C THR A 4 42.26 11.85 43.55
N LYS A 5 41.25 12.56 43.05
CA LYS A 5 40.20 11.98 42.19
C LYS A 5 40.76 11.77 40.78
N PRO A 6 40.62 10.58 40.17
CA PRO A 6 40.95 10.42 38.77
C PRO A 6 39.83 11.03 37.91
N MET A 7 40.18 11.92 36.98
CA MET A 7 39.30 12.33 35.90
C MET A 7 39.28 11.22 34.84
N LEU A 8 38.25 10.39 34.85
CA LEU A 8 37.93 9.51 33.73
C LEU A 8 37.34 10.34 32.59
N ASN A 9 38.19 10.71 31.63
CA ASN A 9 37.75 11.18 30.32
C ASN A 9 37.24 9.98 29.50
N LEU A 10 35.95 9.65 29.67
CA LEU A 10 35.26 8.71 28.79
C LEU A 10 35.01 9.40 27.43
N LYS A 11 35.94 9.24 26.48
CA LYS A 11 35.64 9.55 25.07
C LYS A 11 34.75 8.41 24.54
N LEU A 12 33.43 8.63 24.53
CA LEU A 12 32.52 7.78 23.76
C LEU A 12 32.91 7.89 22.28
N ASN A 13 33.60 6.87 21.78
CA ASN A 13 33.89 6.71 20.38
C ASN A 13 32.62 6.16 19.70
N THR A 14 31.58 6.97 19.58
CA THR A 14 30.47 6.66 18.67
C THR A 14 30.98 6.86 17.25
N GLN A 15 31.62 5.84 16.69
CA GLN A 15 31.73 5.70 15.24
C GLN A 15 30.30 5.62 14.71
N LEU A 16 29.75 6.78 14.34
CA LEU A 16 28.56 6.85 13.52
C LEU A 16 28.93 6.19 12.20
N THR A 17 28.46 4.96 11.98
CA THR A 17 28.46 4.36 10.65
C THR A 17 27.86 5.39 9.69
N PRO A 18 28.56 5.77 8.61
CA PRO A 18 28.04 6.74 7.67
C PRO A 18 26.70 6.24 7.12
N PRO A 19 25.76 7.14 6.81
CA PRO A 19 24.49 6.74 6.22
C PRO A 19 24.74 5.95 4.93
N PRO A 20 23.93 4.93 4.63
CA PRO A 20 24.12 4.14 3.42
C PRO A 20 24.00 5.01 2.18
N VAL A 21 24.80 4.69 1.15
CA VAL A 21 24.73 5.35 -0.14
C VAL A 21 23.37 5.05 -0.77
N LYS A 22 22.63 6.10 -1.13
CA LYS A 22 21.33 5.99 -1.79
C LYS A 22 21.49 5.42 -3.20
N LYS A 23 20.68 4.43 -3.55
CA LYS A 23 20.63 3.79 -4.87
C LYS A 23 19.48 4.32 -5.70
N ASP A 24 19.55 4.08 -7.01
CA ASP A 24 18.42 4.31 -7.92
C ASP A 24 17.33 3.26 -7.66
N THR A 25 16.23 3.71 -7.06
CA THR A 25 15.10 2.85 -6.70
C THR A 25 14.51 2.11 -7.90
N SER A 26 14.37 2.76 -9.05
CA SER A 26 13.76 2.15 -10.24
C SER A 26 14.67 1.10 -10.86
N ALA A 27 15.98 1.36 -10.89
CA ALA A 27 16.96 0.38 -11.36
C ALA A 27 17.01 -0.86 -10.47
N GLU A 28 16.93 -0.68 -9.15
CA GLU A 28 16.97 -1.80 -8.19
C GLU A 28 15.67 -2.61 -8.19
N LEU A 29 14.50 -1.96 -8.30
CA LEU A 29 13.21 -2.65 -8.48
C LEU A 29 13.22 -3.56 -9.72
N SER A 30 13.79 -3.09 -10.83
CA SER A 30 13.88 -3.86 -12.08
C SER A 30 14.71 -5.15 -11.94
N ARG A 31 15.54 -5.27 -10.91
CA ARG A 31 16.36 -6.45 -10.63
C ARG A 31 15.73 -7.40 -9.60
N LEU A 32 14.64 -6.99 -8.94
CA LEU A 32 13.97 -7.86 -7.98
C LEU A 32 13.35 -9.07 -8.67
N ASN A 33 13.52 -10.24 -8.06
CA ASN A 33 12.93 -11.47 -8.56
C ASN A 33 11.42 -11.50 -8.26
N PRO A 34 10.54 -11.56 -9.27
CA PRO A 34 9.09 -11.63 -9.05
C PRO A 34 8.66 -12.87 -8.24
N GLY A 35 9.42 -13.97 -8.33
CA GLY A 35 9.20 -15.17 -7.54
C GLY A 35 9.40 -14.95 -6.04
N GLU A 36 10.39 -14.15 -5.65
CA GLU A 36 10.62 -13.80 -4.24
C GLU A 36 9.51 -12.89 -3.70
N VAL A 37 9.06 -11.92 -4.50
CA VAL A 37 7.92 -11.06 -4.13
C VAL A 37 6.66 -11.90 -3.90
N ARG A 38 6.38 -12.87 -4.79
CA ARG A 38 5.25 -13.79 -4.62
C ARG A 38 5.40 -14.68 -3.38
N ALA A 39 6.57 -15.25 -3.15
CA ALA A 39 6.84 -16.09 -1.97
C ALA A 39 6.66 -15.32 -0.65
N ASN A 40 6.89 -14.00 -0.66
CA ASN A 40 6.68 -13.12 0.49
C ASN A 40 5.30 -12.44 0.49
N THR A 41 4.35 -12.85 -0.37
CA THR A 41 3.01 -12.27 -0.37
C THR A 41 2.28 -12.62 0.92
N GLN A 42 2.00 -11.60 1.71
CA GLN A 42 1.33 -11.75 2.99
C GLN A 42 -0.19 -11.81 2.80
N THR A 43 -0.83 -12.90 3.27
CA THR A 43 -2.28 -13.14 3.08
C THR A 43 -3.13 -12.76 4.29
N ARG A 44 -2.50 -12.40 5.41
CA ARG A 44 -3.16 -12.02 6.67
C ARG A 44 -2.37 -10.92 7.33
N PHE A 45 -3.06 -9.94 7.90
CA PHE A 45 -2.46 -8.84 8.65
C PHE A 45 -3.04 -8.78 10.07
N ALA A 46 -2.23 -8.34 11.03
CA ALA A 46 -2.64 -8.20 12.42
C ALA A 46 -3.49 -6.93 12.59
N LEU A 47 -4.80 -7.07 12.45
CA LEU A 47 -5.76 -5.95 12.48
C LEU A 47 -5.54 -5.03 13.69
N ASN A 48 -5.45 -3.73 13.43
CA ASN A 48 -5.37 -2.73 14.49
C ASN A 48 -6.77 -2.36 14.98
N HIS A 49 -7.23 -3.02 16.04
CA HIS A 49 -8.54 -2.77 16.64
C HIS A 49 -8.68 -1.38 17.31
N ARG A 50 -7.59 -0.61 17.42
CA ARG A 50 -7.61 0.78 17.91
C ARG A 50 -7.70 1.81 16.79
N ALA A 51 -7.76 1.39 15.52
CA ALA A 51 -8.02 2.28 14.39
C ALA A 51 -9.38 2.97 14.58
N PRO A 52 -9.51 4.27 14.24
CA PRO A 52 -10.77 4.99 14.35
C PRO A 52 -11.77 4.49 13.31
N THR A 53 -13.05 4.81 13.51
CA THR A 53 -14.03 4.79 12.42
C THR A 53 -13.93 6.08 11.60
N TYR A 54 -14.57 6.12 10.44
CA TYR A 54 -14.58 7.31 9.59
C TYR A 54 -15.15 8.53 10.32
N ALA A 55 -16.26 8.34 11.05
CA ALA A 55 -16.90 9.39 11.83
C ALA A 55 -16.01 9.98 12.94
N VAL A 56 -15.13 9.15 13.53
CA VAL A 56 -14.12 9.60 14.50
C VAL A 56 -13.00 10.35 13.77
N ALA A 57 -12.50 9.80 12.66
CA ALA A 57 -11.43 10.41 11.87
C ALA A 57 -11.82 11.80 11.33
N GLN A 58 -13.09 12.02 10.96
CA GLN A 58 -13.62 13.32 10.54
C GLN A 58 -13.54 14.41 11.61
N ARG A 59 -13.41 14.04 12.88
CA ARG A 59 -13.33 14.97 14.01
C ARG A 59 -11.91 15.14 14.54
N ALA A 60 -10.97 14.36 14.02
CA ALA A 60 -9.61 14.26 14.54
C ALA A 60 -8.80 15.55 14.31
N ARG A 61 -8.02 15.91 15.33
CA ARG A 61 -7.12 17.07 15.39
C ARG A 61 -5.68 16.69 15.75
N GLY A 62 -5.29 15.43 15.50
CA GLY A 62 -3.92 14.94 15.70
C GLY A 62 -3.80 13.86 16.79
N GLU A 63 -4.91 13.27 17.20
CA GLU A 63 -4.97 12.23 18.23
C GLU A 63 -4.25 10.94 17.78
N ASN A 64 -3.81 10.15 18.77
CA ASN A 64 -3.25 8.82 18.54
C ASN A 64 -4.35 7.77 18.48
N HIS A 65 -4.39 7.01 17.39
CA HIS A 65 -5.21 5.83 17.26
C HIS A 65 -4.33 4.62 16.99
N GLY A 66 -3.93 3.93 18.07
CA GLY A 66 -3.18 2.67 17.97
C GLY A 66 -1.84 2.77 17.25
N GLY A 67 -1.09 3.86 17.43
CA GLY A 67 0.22 4.07 16.79
C GLY A 67 0.15 4.97 15.55
N TRP A 68 -1.01 5.52 15.23
CA TRP A 68 -1.26 6.39 14.10
C TRP A 68 -1.74 7.76 14.55
N THR A 69 -1.17 8.82 14.00
CA THR A 69 -1.68 10.17 14.13
C THR A 69 -2.76 10.38 13.06
N VAL A 70 -3.92 10.86 13.48
CA VAL A 70 -5.06 11.14 12.59
C VAL A 70 -5.36 12.62 12.62
N PHE A 71 -5.35 13.28 11.46
CA PHE A 71 -5.54 14.72 11.37
C PHE A 71 -6.45 15.09 10.19
N ASN A 72 -7.61 15.68 10.48
CA ASN A 72 -8.51 16.20 9.45
C ASN A 72 -8.07 17.62 9.06
N THR A 73 -7.22 17.72 8.02
CA THR A 73 -6.73 19.00 7.50
C THR A 73 -7.85 19.86 6.95
N SER A 74 -8.85 19.25 6.31
CA SER A 74 -10.01 19.96 5.76
C SER A 74 -10.73 20.77 6.80
N ARG A 75 -11.06 20.11 7.92
CA ARG A 75 -11.74 20.76 9.03
C ARG A 75 -10.83 21.74 9.79
N ALA A 76 -9.54 21.44 9.91
CA ALA A 76 -8.62 22.25 10.70
C ALA A 76 -8.20 23.55 9.98
N THR A 77 -8.04 23.51 8.67
CA THR A 77 -7.41 24.59 7.90
C THR A 77 -8.24 25.07 6.70
N GLY A 78 -9.17 24.26 6.19
CA GLY A 78 -9.95 24.56 4.99
C GLY A 78 -9.17 24.53 3.67
N THR A 79 -7.89 24.11 3.69
CA THR A 79 -7.01 24.18 2.49
C THR A 79 -6.85 22.84 1.76
N ASP A 80 -7.22 21.73 2.38
CA ASP A 80 -7.05 20.38 1.82
C ASP A 80 -8.25 19.51 2.16
N LEU A 81 -8.79 18.73 1.22
CA LEU A 81 -10.02 17.94 1.42
C LEU A 81 -9.79 16.61 2.16
N PHE A 82 -8.60 16.34 2.67
CA PHE A 82 -8.27 15.01 3.20
C PHE A 82 -8.15 14.95 4.73
N ILE A 83 -8.42 13.75 5.24
CA ILE A 83 -8.02 13.27 6.55
C ILE A 83 -6.74 12.45 6.35
N HIS A 84 -5.69 12.80 7.08
CA HIS A 84 -4.37 12.18 6.99
C HIS A 84 -4.15 11.19 8.12
N MET A 85 -3.58 10.04 7.79
CA MET A 85 -3.21 8.97 8.70
C MET A 85 -1.72 8.68 8.55
N ASP A 86 -0.95 9.10 9.55
CA ASP A 86 0.50 8.97 9.57
C ASP A 86 0.93 8.05 10.73
N ARG A 87 1.71 7.00 10.44
CA ARG A 87 2.28 6.12 11.46
C ARG A 87 3.28 6.91 12.31
N ARG A 88 3.14 6.88 13.63
CA ARG A 88 4.01 7.62 14.56
C ARG A 88 5.46 7.16 14.51
N GLU A 89 5.67 5.87 14.33
CA GLU A 89 6.99 5.27 14.12
C GLU A 89 7.06 4.65 12.72
N PRO A 90 7.46 5.41 11.68
CA PRO A 90 7.52 4.90 10.32
C PRO A 90 8.48 3.72 10.20
N LYS A 91 8.02 2.65 9.53
CA LYS A 91 8.84 1.47 9.27
C LYS A 91 9.73 1.66 8.04
N SER A 92 9.30 2.46 7.06
CA SER A 92 10.02 2.72 5.82
C SER A 92 11.14 3.75 6.00
N LYS A 93 12.38 3.34 5.73
CA LYS A 93 13.58 4.14 6.00
C LYS A 93 14.15 4.90 4.80
N GLY A 94 13.75 4.58 3.58
CA GLY A 94 14.22 5.30 2.38
C GLY A 94 13.62 6.69 2.23
N ASP A 95 13.72 7.28 1.04
CA ASP A 95 12.96 8.45 0.61
C ASP A 95 11.71 8.03 -0.17
N PHE A 96 10.68 8.87 -0.22
CA PHE A 96 9.51 8.58 -1.06
C PHE A 96 9.90 8.62 -2.55
N ALA A 97 9.61 7.53 -3.28
CA ALA A 97 10.02 7.35 -4.68
C ALA A 97 8.91 7.64 -5.69
N GLY A 98 7.77 8.16 -5.23
CA GLY A 98 6.63 8.54 -6.06
C GLY A 98 5.50 7.49 -6.10
N ASP A 99 5.75 6.27 -5.65
CA ASP A 99 4.80 5.15 -5.75
C ASP A 99 3.59 5.32 -4.85
N LYS A 100 2.40 5.31 -5.44
CA LYS A 100 1.15 5.38 -4.67
C LYS A 100 0.00 4.67 -5.33
N PHE A 101 -0.93 4.25 -4.49
CA PHE A 101 -2.20 3.68 -4.90
C PHE A 101 -3.33 4.64 -4.59
N HIS A 102 -4.37 4.60 -5.41
CA HIS A 102 -5.66 5.15 -5.05
C HIS A 102 -6.70 4.02 -4.95
N LEU A 103 -7.69 4.19 -4.07
CA LEU A 103 -8.87 3.33 -4.05
C LEU A 103 -10.08 4.14 -4.48
N SER A 104 -10.87 3.59 -5.41
CA SER A 104 -12.06 4.24 -5.96
C SER A 104 -13.31 3.44 -5.60
N VAL A 105 -14.11 3.96 -4.68
CA VAL A 105 -15.39 3.37 -4.22
C VAL A 105 -16.56 4.28 -4.61
N ALA A 106 -17.78 3.77 -4.59
CA ALA A 106 -18.96 4.62 -4.74
C ALA A 106 -18.94 5.72 -3.66
N PRO A 107 -19.18 7.01 -3.99
CA PRO A 107 -19.03 8.12 -3.05
C PRO A 107 -19.81 7.94 -1.74
N GLU A 108 -21.02 7.38 -1.82
CA GLU A 108 -21.88 7.05 -0.70
C GLU A 108 -21.31 5.96 0.24
N HIS A 109 -20.33 5.18 -0.24
CA HIS A 109 -19.71 4.08 0.51
C HIS A 109 -18.32 4.44 1.06
N VAL A 110 -17.85 5.68 0.97
CA VAL A 110 -16.52 6.06 1.50
C VAL A 110 -16.40 5.76 3.00
N ALA A 111 -17.43 6.05 3.78
CA ALA A 111 -17.45 5.79 5.22
C ALA A 111 -17.37 4.29 5.54
N SER A 112 -18.20 3.47 4.88
CA SER A 112 -18.22 2.02 5.08
C SER A 112 -16.94 1.35 4.57
N ALA A 113 -16.38 1.84 3.45
CA ALA A 113 -15.10 1.41 2.93
C ALA A 113 -13.97 1.69 3.93
N PHE A 114 -13.92 2.89 4.50
CA PHE A 114 -12.95 3.26 5.52
C PHE A 114 -13.03 2.33 6.73
N ASP A 115 -14.23 2.07 7.24
CA ASP A 115 -14.41 1.21 8.42
C ASP A 115 -14.04 -0.26 8.12
N ALA A 116 -14.23 -0.72 6.88
CA ALA A 116 -13.86 -2.06 6.44
C ALA A 116 -12.34 -2.27 6.34
N ILE A 117 -11.59 -1.28 5.85
CA ILE A 117 -10.16 -1.42 5.56
C ILE A 117 -9.24 -0.69 6.55
N GLY A 118 -9.78 0.19 7.40
CA GLY A 118 -8.99 1.04 8.29
C GLY A 118 -8.14 0.24 9.28
N LYS A 119 -8.70 -0.83 9.86
CA LYS A 119 -7.97 -1.75 10.76
C LYS A 119 -6.85 -2.50 10.06
N LEU A 120 -7.03 -2.80 8.77
CA LEU A 120 -6.06 -3.47 7.91
C LEU A 120 -4.91 -2.51 7.55
N LEU A 121 -5.23 -1.32 7.04
CA LEU A 121 -4.24 -0.30 6.68
C LEU A 121 -3.38 0.15 7.86
N GLN A 122 -4.00 0.22 9.05
CA GLN A 122 -3.34 0.62 10.29
C GLN A 122 -2.76 -0.53 11.09
N ALA A 123 -2.78 -1.76 10.56
CA ALA A 123 -2.13 -2.92 11.17
C ALA A 123 -0.65 -2.63 11.46
N ASP A 124 -0.11 -3.23 12.52
CA ASP A 124 1.30 -3.06 12.85
C ASP A 124 2.18 -3.57 11.70
N ASP A 125 1.84 -4.71 11.11
CA ASP A 125 2.55 -5.32 9.99
C ASP A 125 2.19 -4.75 8.61
N SER A 126 1.38 -3.69 8.54
CA SER A 126 1.09 -2.97 7.29
C SER A 126 2.38 -2.38 6.67
N PRO A 127 2.58 -2.48 5.34
CA PRO A 127 3.72 -1.88 4.64
C PRO A 127 3.51 -0.39 4.33
N VAL A 128 2.35 0.17 4.68
CA VAL A 128 2.02 1.58 4.48
C VAL A 128 2.31 2.32 5.78
N ASP A 129 3.05 3.42 5.71
CA ASP A 129 3.28 4.33 6.85
C ASP A 129 2.41 5.59 6.78
N LYS A 130 1.92 5.92 5.57
CA LYS A 130 1.14 7.13 5.32
C LYS A 130 0.04 6.84 4.32
N TRP A 131 -1.17 7.26 4.64
CA TRP A 131 -2.29 7.26 3.72
C TRP A 131 -3.28 8.36 4.09
N LYS A 132 -4.19 8.67 3.18
CA LYS A 132 -5.22 9.69 3.40
C LYS A 132 -6.53 9.27 2.76
N VAL A 133 -7.62 9.85 3.26
CA VAL A 133 -8.98 9.66 2.72
C VAL A 133 -9.64 11.02 2.55
N THR A 134 -10.44 11.19 1.51
CA THR A 134 -11.26 12.39 1.31
C THR A 134 -12.27 12.53 2.45
N ASP A 135 -12.39 13.73 3.01
CA ASP A 135 -13.48 14.10 3.91
C ASP A 135 -14.72 14.49 3.09
N MET A 136 -15.65 13.55 2.95
CA MET A 136 -16.84 13.72 2.12
C MET A 136 -17.80 14.79 2.67
N ASN A 137 -17.69 15.18 3.94
CA ASN A 137 -18.48 16.28 4.52
C ASN A 137 -17.96 17.65 4.11
N SER A 138 -16.72 17.73 3.63
CA SER A 138 -16.08 18.98 3.23
C SER A 138 -16.26 19.29 1.73
N VAL A 139 -16.96 18.42 1.00
CA VAL A 139 -17.19 18.55 -0.43
C VAL A 139 -18.27 19.59 -0.69
N GLN A 140 -17.92 20.68 -1.37
CA GLN A 140 -18.85 21.72 -1.75
C GLN A 140 -19.62 21.35 -3.03
N THR A 141 -20.83 21.89 -3.19
CA THR A 141 -21.72 21.66 -4.34
C THR A 141 -21.13 22.10 -5.69
N HIS A 142 -20.14 23.01 -5.70
CA HIS A 142 -19.41 23.43 -6.90
C HIS A 142 -17.94 22.98 -6.82
N SER A 143 -17.73 21.69 -7.09
CA SER A 143 -16.40 21.09 -7.02
C SER A 143 -15.57 21.40 -8.27
N SER A 144 -14.29 21.77 -8.09
CA SER A 144 -13.34 21.85 -9.21
C SER A 144 -13.10 20.45 -9.80
N ALA A 145 -12.53 20.35 -11.00
CA ALA A 145 -12.20 19.05 -11.61
C ALA A 145 -11.30 18.17 -10.71
N GLU A 146 -10.37 18.78 -9.96
CA GLU A 146 -9.52 18.07 -9.01
C GLU A 146 -10.30 17.54 -7.80
N GLN A 147 -11.25 18.31 -7.30
CA GLN A 147 -12.14 17.88 -6.22
C GLN A 147 -13.08 16.76 -6.69
N ALA A 148 -13.66 16.90 -7.88
CA ALA A 148 -14.49 15.84 -8.49
C ALA A 148 -13.71 14.52 -8.62
N ARG A 149 -12.44 14.58 -9.07
CA ARG A 149 -11.56 13.42 -9.20
C ARG A 149 -11.39 12.63 -7.90
N VAL A 150 -11.30 13.31 -6.75
CA VAL A 150 -11.03 12.66 -5.43
C VAL A 150 -12.29 12.43 -4.59
N THR A 151 -13.45 12.81 -5.11
CA THR A 151 -14.77 12.60 -4.46
C THR A 151 -15.57 11.54 -5.19
N GLN A 152 -15.53 11.54 -6.52
CA GLN A 152 -16.18 10.53 -7.36
C GLN A 152 -15.36 9.24 -7.43
N GLY A 153 -14.03 9.33 -7.36
CA GLY A 153 -13.11 8.20 -7.27
C GLY A 153 -11.86 8.59 -6.49
N ALA A 154 -10.85 7.73 -6.48
CA ALA A 154 -9.55 7.96 -5.83
C ALA A 154 -9.63 8.55 -4.41
N GLN A 155 -10.68 8.21 -3.65
CA GLN A 155 -10.96 8.85 -2.35
C GLN A 155 -9.91 8.48 -1.31
N PHE A 156 -9.28 7.31 -1.45
CA PHE A 156 -8.16 6.88 -0.61
C PHE A 156 -6.87 7.03 -1.40
N THR A 157 -5.80 7.48 -0.76
CA THR A 157 -4.43 7.48 -1.32
C THR A 157 -3.48 6.80 -0.35
N LEU A 158 -2.75 5.79 -0.81
CA LEU A 158 -1.79 5.01 -0.02
C LEU A 158 -0.39 5.27 -0.59
N TYR A 159 0.55 5.69 0.26
CA TYR A 159 1.91 6.02 -0.17
C TYR A 159 2.84 4.83 0.11
N ALA A 160 3.48 4.32 -0.95
CA ALA A 160 4.49 3.28 -0.87
C ALA A 160 5.89 3.91 -0.81
N LYS A 161 6.70 3.47 0.13
CA LYS A 161 8.02 4.06 0.40
C LYS A 161 9.04 2.94 0.62
N PRO A 162 10.27 3.02 0.06
CA PRO A 162 11.29 2.01 0.25
C PRO A 162 11.54 1.73 1.73
N ASP A 163 11.55 0.45 2.08
CA ASP A 163 11.73 0.02 3.47
C ASP A 163 13.16 0.20 3.96
N ARG A 164 14.14 0.20 3.05
CA ARG A 164 15.56 0.29 3.38
C ARG A 164 16.10 1.71 3.25
N ALA A 165 17.07 2.04 4.09
CA ALA A 165 17.69 3.36 4.15
C ALA A 165 18.54 3.71 2.91
N ASP A 166 18.87 2.73 2.07
CA ASP A 166 19.58 2.92 0.79
C ASP A 166 18.63 3.20 -0.39
N ASN A 167 17.37 3.54 -0.12
CA ASN A 167 16.29 3.77 -1.09
C ASN A 167 15.86 2.54 -1.89
N THR A 168 16.16 1.33 -1.44
CA THR A 168 15.69 0.08 -2.07
C THR A 168 14.47 -0.53 -1.39
N TYR A 169 13.66 -1.22 -2.19
CA TYR A 169 12.57 -2.06 -1.70
C TYR A 169 13.09 -3.50 -1.49
N SER A 170 12.76 -4.11 -0.36
CA SER A 170 12.99 -5.53 -0.13
C SER A 170 11.90 -6.39 -0.80
N PRO A 171 12.21 -7.65 -1.19
CA PRO A 171 11.17 -8.60 -1.62
C PRO A 171 10.07 -8.79 -0.57
N GLN A 172 10.43 -8.74 0.72
CA GLN A 172 9.49 -8.83 1.84
C GLN A 172 8.50 -7.66 1.83
N TYR A 173 9.00 -6.42 1.69
CA TYR A 173 8.13 -5.25 1.59
C TYR A 173 7.21 -5.33 0.37
N MET A 174 7.75 -5.69 -0.79
CA MET A 174 6.98 -5.79 -2.03
C MET A 174 5.89 -6.86 -1.92
N GLY A 175 6.20 -8.02 -1.32
CA GLY A 175 5.24 -9.08 -1.05
C GLY A 175 4.14 -8.63 -0.08
N LYS A 176 4.49 -7.88 0.98
CA LYS A 176 3.51 -7.28 1.88
C LYS A 176 2.63 -6.26 1.17
N MET A 177 3.19 -5.41 0.31
CA MET A 177 2.42 -4.42 -0.44
C MET A 177 1.42 -5.10 -1.37
N ARG A 178 1.86 -6.12 -2.13
CA ARG A 178 0.99 -6.98 -2.95
C ARG A 178 -0.15 -7.57 -2.11
N GLY A 179 0.20 -8.21 -0.99
CA GLY A 179 -0.77 -8.82 -0.08
C GLY A 179 -1.76 -7.83 0.53
N MET A 180 -1.30 -6.60 0.83
CA MET A 180 -2.13 -5.52 1.34
C MET A 180 -3.20 -5.10 0.31
N ILE A 181 -2.81 -4.88 -0.95
CA ILE A 181 -3.76 -4.53 -2.02
C ILE A 181 -4.79 -5.65 -2.22
N SER A 182 -4.37 -6.92 -2.28
CA SER A 182 -5.29 -8.06 -2.38
C SER A 182 -6.24 -8.15 -1.19
N SER A 183 -5.76 -7.86 0.02
CA SER A 183 -6.57 -7.89 1.25
C SER A 183 -7.60 -6.75 1.28
N ILE A 184 -7.24 -5.55 0.79
CA ILE A 184 -8.16 -4.42 0.63
C ILE A 184 -9.26 -4.77 -0.38
N GLU A 185 -8.89 -5.27 -1.56
CA GLU A 185 -9.85 -5.70 -2.59
C GLU A 185 -10.86 -6.71 -2.04
N HIS A 186 -10.38 -7.70 -1.28
CA HIS A 186 -11.23 -8.69 -0.63
C HIS A 186 -12.13 -8.07 0.45
N ALA A 187 -11.57 -7.25 1.34
CA ALA A 187 -12.31 -6.64 2.45
C ALA A 187 -13.42 -5.70 1.96
N LEU A 188 -13.16 -4.90 0.93
CA LEU A 188 -14.17 -4.02 0.32
C LEU A 188 -15.30 -4.84 -0.31
N ARG A 189 -14.96 -5.90 -1.06
CA ARG A 189 -15.96 -6.79 -1.67
C ARG A 189 -16.80 -7.50 -0.60
N ALA A 190 -16.17 -8.04 0.43
CA ALA A 190 -16.85 -8.74 1.53
C ALA A 190 -17.79 -7.80 2.32
N ALA A 191 -17.43 -6.53 2.44
CA ALA A 191 -18.26 -5.50 3.07
C ALA A 191 -19.39 -4.97 2.15
N GLY A 192 -19.54 -5.50 0.93
CA GLY A 192 -20.55 -5.03 -0.03
C GLY A 192 -20.28 -3.61 -0.55
N VAL A 193 -19.04 -3.15 -0.50
CA VAL A 193 -18.69 -1.81 -0.99
C VAL A 193 -18.79 -1.76 -2.51
N ALA A 194 -19.66 -0.91 -3.05
CA ALA A 194 -19.76 -0.67 -4.47
C ALA A 194 -18.51 0.04 -5.01
N GLN A 195 -18.11 -0.33 -6.23
CA GLN A 195 -17.01 0.30 -6.95
C GLN A 195 -17.41 1.69 -7.44
N SER A 196 -16.44 2.60 -7.53
CA SER A 196 -16.64 3.83 -8.29
C SER A 196 -16.75 3.55 -9.79
N ARG A 197 -17.53 4.37 -10.50
CA ARG A 197 -17.49 4.44 -11.98
C ARG A 197 -16.38 5.36 -12.51
N HIS A 198 -15.64 6.01 -11.62
CA HIS A 198 -14.69 7.08 -11.92
C HIS A 198 -13.28 6.75 -11.40
N ARG A 199 -12.67 5.68 -11.91
CA ARG A 199 -11.22 5.48 -11.74
C ARG A 199 -10.50 6.68 -12.39
N PRO A 200 -9.52 7.31 -11.71
CA PRO A 200 -8.84 8.48 -12.27
C PRO A 200 -8.08 8.10 -13.55
N ALA A 201 -8.22 8.92 -14.59
CA ALA A 201 -7.50 8.73 -15.87
C ALA A 201 -5.97 8.79 -15.74
N SER A 202 -5.46 9.28 -14.62
CA SER A 202 -4.03 9.33 -14.30
C SER A 202 -3.41 7.98 -13.93
N ASP A 203 -4.23 6.98 -13.64
CA ASP A 203 -3.78 5.74 -13.01
C ASP A 203 -3.96 4.52 -13.91
N VAL A 204 -3.27 3.43 -13.55
CA VAL A 204 -3.39 2.11 -14.18
C VAL A 204 -3.81 1.06 -13.16
N ALA A 205 -4.46 0.00 -13.63
CA ALA A 205 -4.86 -1.13 -12.80
C ALA A 205 -4.88 -2.42 -13.63
N PRO A 206 -4.48 -3.58 -13.08
CA PRO A 206 -4.69 -4.87 -13.74
C PRO A 206 -6.18 -5.23 -13.72
N GLY A 207 -6.61 -6.14 -14.61
CA GLY A 207 -8.03 -6.51 -14.74
C GLY A 207 -8.69 -7.11 -13.49
N HIS A 208 -7.90 -7.59 -12.52
CA HIS A 208 -8.42 -8.16 -11.28
C HIS A 208 -8.53 -7.16 -10.12
N TRP A 209 -8.11 -5.89 -10.30
CA TRP A 209 -8.33 -4.83 -9.31
C TRP A 209 -9.63 -4.10 -9.61
N ALA A 210 -10.59 -4.25 -8.70
CA ALA A 210 -11.88 -3.59 -8.78
C ALA A 210 -11.82 -2.17 -8.23
N TYR A 211 -11.07 -1.95 -7.15
CA TYR A 211 -11.05 -0.68 -6.42
C TYR A 211 -9.72 0.06 -6.56
N ALA A 212 -8.61 -0.68 -6.51
CA ALA A 212 -7.27 -0.12 -6.54
C ALA A 212 -6.84 0.33 -7.94
N SER A 213 -6.04 1.38 -7.97
CA SER A 213 -5.30 1.86 -9.13
C SER A 213 -3.97 2.43 -8.67
N TYR A 214 -2.99 2.49 -9.56
CA TYR A 214 -1.62 2.90 -9.25
C TYR A 214 -1.18 4.05 -10.15
N ARG A 215 -0.33 4.92 -9.60
CA ARG A 215 0.54 5.80 -10.39
C ARG A 215 1.81 6.14 -9.62
N ASN A 216 2.88 6.51 -10.34
CA ASN A 216 4.08 7.10 -9.75
C ASN A 216 4.06 8.63 -9.91
N GLU A 217 4.03 9.41 -8.83
CA GLU A 217 3.89 10.87 -8.93
C GLU A 217 5.13 11.63 -9.42
N HIS A 218 6.31 11.01 -9.46
CA HIS A 218 7.49 11.63 -10.06
C HIS A 218 7.54 11.45 -11.58
N ARG A 219 6.77 10.50 -12.10
CA ARG A 219 6.77 10.09 -13.52
C ARG A 219 5.40 10.23 -14.19
N SER A 220 4.41 10.79 -13.48
CA SER A 220 3.04 10.88 -13.98
C SER A 220 2.27 12.06 -13.39
N GLU A 221 1.42 12.64 -14.22
CA GLU A 221 0.58 13.79 -13.88
C GLU A 221 -0.84 13.38 -13.45
N ARG A 222 -1.54 14.31 -12.79
CA ARG A 222 -2.92 14.09 -12.32
C ARG A 222 -3.97 14.08 -13.44
N ALA A 223 -3.69 14.75 -14.56
CA ALA A 223 -4.61 14.80 -15.70
C ALA A 223 -4.70 13.46 -16.44
N GLY A 224 -3.58 12.73 -16.52
CA GLY A 224 -3.47 11.50 -17.29
C GLY A 224 -3.32 11.72 -18.79
N SER A 225 -2.75 10.74 -19.47
CA SER A 225 -2.66 10.66 -20.93
C SER A 225 -2.48 9.19 -21.35
N ALA A 226 -2.72 8.88 -22.62
CA ALA A 226 -2.49 7.53 -23.13
C ALA A 226 -1.00 7.11 -23.03
N SER A 227 -0.07 8.03 -23.26
CA SER A 227 1.37 7.77 -23.10
C SER A 227 1.73 7.46 -21.65
N GLN A 228 1.19 8.24 -20.71
CA GLN A 228 1.39 8.03 -19.28
C GLN A 228 0.85 6.67 -18.83
N VAL A 229 -0.32 6.25 -19.34
CA VAL A 229 -0.87 4.92 -19.04
C VAL A 229 0.08 3.81 -19.51
N ASN A 230 0.63 3.93 -20.71
CA ASN A 230 1.58 2.94 -21.22
C ASN A 230 2.87 2.88 -20.38
N GLU A 231 3.41 4.04 -20.00
CA GLU A 231 4.60 4.13 -19.15
C GLU A 231 4.34 3.52 -17.76
N LEU A 232 3.22 3.86 -17.13
CA LEU A 232 2.84 3.33 -15.82
C LEU A 232 2.61 1.81 -15.84
N GLN A 233 2.13 1.23 -16.94
CA GLN A 233 2.02 -0.23 -17.10
C GLN A 233 3.39 -0.94 -17.14
N THR A 234 4.44 -0.21 -17.51
CA THR A 234 5.82 -0.72 -17.54
C THR A 234 6.61 -0.44 -16.27
N GLU A 235 6.05 0.30 -15.31
CA GLU A 235 6.73 0.60 -14.05
C GLU A 235 7.05 -0.69 -13.26
N PRO A 236 8.33 -0.94 -12.90
CA PRO A 236 8.73 -2.16 -12.20
C PRO A 236 7.97 -2.38 -10.89
N PHE A 237 7.71 -1.31 -10.13
CA PHE A 237 6.92 -1.38 -8.91
C PHE A 237 5.52 -1.94 -9.19
N PHE A 238 4.84 -1.38 -10.20
CA PHE A 238 3.50 -1.80 -10.61
C PHE A 238 3.49 -3.26 -11.05
N GLN A 239 4.42 -3.68 -11.90
CA GLN A 239 4.46 -5.06 -12.40
C GLN A 239 4.64 -6.09 -11.28
N LEU A 240 5.50 -5.78 -10.29
CA LEU A 240 5.77 -6.68 -9.16
C LEU A 240 4.56 -6.84 -8.23
N VAL A 241 3.82 -5.76 -7.95
CA VAL A 241 2.69 -5.78 -7.00
C VAL A 241 1.36 -6.15 -7.65
N SER A 242 1.21 -5.93 -8.96
CA SER A 242 -0.03 -6.18 -9.72
C SER A 242 -0.05 -7.51 -10.46
N SER A 243 1.01 -8.32 -10.38
CA SER A 243 1.04 -9.64 -11.01
C SER A 243 -0.07 -10.55 -10.46
N PRO A 244 -0.88 -11.20 -11.32
CA PRO A 244 -1.92 -12.12 -10.86
C PRO A 244 -1.31 -13.28 -10.09
N ASP A 245 -2.04 -13.82 -9.11
CA ASP A 245 -1.72 -15.15 -8.59
C ASP A 245 -1.89 -16.12 -9.76
N MET A 246 -0.82 -16.84 -10.12
CA MET A 246 -0.97 -17.92 -11.09
C MET A 246 -1.96 -18.90 -10.50
N VAL A 247 -3.12 -19.05 -11.15
CA VAL A 247 -3.97 -20.22 -10.91
C VAL A 247 -3.07 -21.40 -11.20
N ALA A 248 -2.79 -22.23 -10.19
CA ALA A 248 -2.16 -23.51 -10.43
C ALA A 248 -2.97 -24.16 -11.54
N SER A 249 -2.38 -24.28 -12.73
CA SER A 249 -3.04 -25.01 -13.82
C SER A 249 -3.39 -26.37 -13.25
N PRO A 250 -4.63 -26.86 -13.40
CA PRO A 250 -4.95 -28.21 -12.98
C PRO A 250 -3.94 -29.11 -13.68
N ALA A 251 -3.15 -29.83 -12.89
CA ALA A 251 -2.22 -30.81 -13.42
C ALA A 251 -3.03 -31.72 -14.34
N MET A 252 -2.77 -31.65 -15.64
CA MET A 252 -3.33 -32.58 -16.60
C MET A 252 -3.00 -33.97 -16.06
N PRO A 253 -3.98 -34.87 -15.84
CA PRO A 253 -3.67 -36.21 -15.38
C PRO A 253 -2.80 -36.85 -16.45
N ASN A 254 -1.56 -37.11 -16.06
CA ASN A 254 -0.55 -37.69 -16.93
C ASN A 254 -1.12 -39.02 -17.46
N ALA A 255 -1.40 -39.06 -18.75
CA ALA A 255 -1.74 -40.28 -19.44
C ALA A 255 -0.49 -41.19 -19.39
N GLY A 256 -0.60 -42.31 -18.67
CA GLY A 256 0.33 -43.42 -18.78
C GLY A 256 1.10 -43.74 -17.51
N SER A 257 0.50 -44.58 -16.66
CA SER A 257 1.23 -45.61 -15.94
C SER A 257 0.32 -46.82 -15.85
N ARG A 258 0.67 -47.84 -16.65
CA ARG A 258 -0.04 -49.10 -16.84
C ARG A 258 -0.33 -49.79 -15.50
N SER A 259 -1.58 -50.16 -15.30
CA SER A 259 -1.97 -51.15 -14.31
C SER A 259 -1.44 -52.52 -14.75
N LEU A 260 -0.54 -53.12 -13.97
CA LEU A 260 -0.10 -54.50 -14.13
C LEU A 260 -1.02 -55.41 -13.32
N LEU A 261 -2.15 -55.79 -13.90
CA LEU A 261 -2.91 -56.95 -13.46
C LEU A 261 -3.23 -57.82 -14.68
N PRO A 262 -2.89 -59.12 -14.69
CA PRO A 262 -3.25 -60.00 -15.79
C PRO A 262 -4.74 -60.40 -15.68
N PRO A 263 -5.44 -60.58 -16.80
CA PRO A 263 -6.85 -61.00 -16.79
C PRO A 263 -7.00 -62.49 -16.45
N PRO A 264 -8.13 -62.92 -15.85
CA PRO A 264 -8.26 -64.25 -15.27
C PRO A 264 -8.96 -65.22 -16.21
N TRP A 265 -8.27 -65.87 -17.14
CA TRP A 265 -8.79 -67.07 -17.81
C TRP A 265 -7.64 -67.98 -18.27
N THR A 266 -7.45 -69.13 -17.60
CA THR A 266 -7.46 -70.48 -18.21
C THR A 266 -7.15 -71.55 -17.16
N ARG A 267 -8.17 -72.38 -16.89
CA ARG A 267 -8.20 -73.74 -16.30
C ARG A 267 -7.63 -73.95 -14.89
#